data_AF-A0A2D7RU54-F1
#
_entry.id   AF-A0A2D7RU54-F1
#
_cell.length_a   1.000
_cell.length_b   1.000
_cell.length_c   1.000
_cell.angle_alpha   90.00
_cell.angle_beta   90.00
_cell.angle_gamma   90.00
#
_symmetry.space_group_name_H-M   'P 1'
#
loop_
_entity.id
_entity.type
_entity.pdbx_description
1 polymer ?
#
loop_
_entity_poly.entity_id
_entity_poly.type
_entity_poly.pdbx_seq_one_letter_code
_entity_poly.pdbx_strand_id
1 'polypeptide(L)'
;MTNLIAGLTAVALYLGGLVYYIFKLRSNIEFNSSRLQMITALALLAHLIATLNFLMAPEGLDLSLLKIFVLISLAINLIVFASGLTKIQHTLYLILFPISSATLLMATIIPSSSSVLTLSASMEAHILFSILAYSLLAIAALQAL
;
A
#
# COMPACT_ATOMS: atom_id res chain seq x y z
N MET A 1 -17.97 -6.31 -5.55
CA MET A 1 -17.36 -6.70 -6.85
C MET A 1 -16.21 -5.76 -7.23
N THR A 2 -16.37 -4.43 -7.08
CA THR A 2 -15.33 -3.42 -7.32
C THR A 2 -14.06 -3.59 -6.48
N ASN A 3 -14.20 -4.00 -5.20
CA ASN A 3 -13.10 -4.19 -4.25
C ASN A 3 -12.09 -5.25 -4.74
N LEU A 4 -12.61 -6.35 -5.29
CA LEU A 4 -11.84 -7.48 -5.80
C LEU A 4 -11.00 -7.08 -7.03
N ILE A 5 -11.59 -6.33 -7.95
CA ILE A 5 -10.91 -5.88 -9.17
C ILE A 5 -9.77 -4.94 -8.81
N ALA A 6 -10.04 -3.89 -8.04
CA ALA A 6 -9.02 -2.92 -7.65
C ALA A 6 -7.88 -3.58 -6.85
N GLY A 7 -8.21 -4.49 -5.91
CA GLY A 7 -7.23 -5.22 -5.11
C GLY A 7 -6.33 -6.11 -5.97
N LEU A 8 -6.89 -6.92 -6.86
CA LEU A 8 -6.12 -7.78 -7.76
C LEU A 8 -5.31 -6.99 -8.78
N THR A 9 -5.83 -5.87 -9.29
CA THR A 9 -5.09 -4.96 -10.17
C THR A 9 -3.88 -4.38 -9.46
N ALA A 10 -4.03 -3.90 -8.22
CA ALA A 10 -2.92 -3.39 -7.42
C ALA A 10 -1.86 -4.47 -7.18
N VAL A 11 -2.28 -5.69 -6.81
CA VAL A 11 -1.38 -6.84 -6.63
C VAL A 11 -0.60 -7.14 -7.90
N ALA A 12 -1.28 -7.24 -9.05
CA ALA A 12 -0.63 -7.52 -10.33
C ALA A 12 0.39 -6.45 -10.70
N LEU A 13 0.08 -5.16 -10.46
CA LEU A 13 0.99 -4.05 -10.75
C LEU A 13 2.21 -4.04 -9.82
N TYR A 14 2.03 -4.29 -8.51
CA TYR A 14 3.15 -4.40 -7.57
C TYR A 14 4.07 -5.57 -7.90
N LEU A 15 3.51 -6.76 -8.15
CA LEU A 15 4.31 -7.94 -8.52
C LEU A 15 4.97 -7.76 -9.88
N GLY A 16 4.27 -7.19 -10.87
CA GLY A 16 4.84 -6.86 -12.18
C GLY A 16 5.99 -5.86 -12.08
N GLY A 17 5.83 -4.82 -11.25
CA GLY A 17 6.90 -3.85 -10.94
C GLY A 17 8.10 -4.50 -10.24
N LEU A 18 7.85 -5.43 -9.31
CA LEU A 18 8.89 -6.18 -8.60
C LEU A 18 9.70 -7.06 -9.56
N VAL A 19 9.01 -7.83 -10.41
CA VAL A 19 9.63 -8.68 -11.43
C VAL A 19 10.44 -7.84 -12.41
N TYR A 20 9.87 -6.73 -12.90
CA TYR A 20 10.57 -5.78 -13.76
C TYR A 20 11.85 -5.25 -13.11
N TYR A 21 11.78 -4.86 -11.83
CA TYR A 21 12.93 -4.34 -11.09
C TYR A 21 14.03 -5.39 -10.92
N ILE A 22 13.68 -6.61 -10.49
CA ILE A 22 14.62 -7.71 -10.31
C ILE A 22 15.29 -8.10 -11.63
N PHE A 23 14.51 -8.18 -12.73
CA PHE A 23 15.05 -8.53 -14.04
C PHE A 23 16.07 -7.49 -14.51
N LYS A 24 15.73 -6.19 -14.41
CA LYS A 24 16.64 -5.12 -14.81
C LYS A 24 17.89 -5.05 -13.94
N LEU A 25 17.76 -5.29 -12.64
CA LEU A 25 18.91 -5.35 -11.73
C LEU A 25 19.87 -6.48 -12.09
N ARG A 26 19.35 -7.66 -12.49
CA ARG A 26 20.15 -8.82 -12.89
C ARG A 26 20.82 -8.66 -14.25
N SER A 27 20.16 -7.98 -15.19
CA SER A 27 20.68 -7.85 -16.56
C SER A 27 21.79 -6.80 -16.73
N ASN A 28 22.14 -6.01 -15.70
CA ASN A 28 23.05 -4.84 -15.82
C ASN A 28 22.67 -3.87 -16.95
N ILE A 29 21.41 -3.91 -17.42
CA ILE A 29 20.88 -3.00 -18.43
C ILE A 29 20.51 -1.71 -17.71
N GLU A 30 20.78 -0.56 -18.34
CA GLU A 30 20.45 0.75 -17.77
C GLU A 30 19.04 0.77 -17.16
N PHE A 31 19.00 1.09 -15.87
CA PHE A 31 17.79 1.07 -15.09
C PHE A 31 16.94 2.31 -15.41
N ASN A 32 15.87 2.11 -16.18
CA ASN A 32 14.93 3.19 -16.47
C ASN A 32 13.99 3.40 -15.27
N SER A 33 14.36 4.35 -14.40
CA SER A 33 13.60 4.71 -13.19
C SER A 33 12.19 5.25 -13.50
N SER A 34 12.02 5.93 -14.64
CA SER A 34 10.72 6.51 -15.04
C SER A 34 9.65 5.43 -15.27
N ARG A 35 9.99 4.32 -15.93
CA ARG A 35 9.03 3.21 -16.12
C ARG A 35 8.63 2.57 -14.79
N LEU A 36 9.58 2.35 -13.89
CA LEU A 36 9.25 1.80 -12.58
C LEU A 36 8.34 2.77 -11.81
N GLN A 37 8.64 4.06 -11.82
CA GLN A 37 7.78 5.08 -11.19
C GLN A 37 6.37 5.09 -11.77
N MET A 38 6.20 4.95 -13.09
CA MET A 38 4.88 4.87 -13.72
C MET A 38 4.11 3.63 -13.26
N ILE A 39 4.76 2.45 -13.22
CA ILE A 39 4.14 1.22 -12.71
C ILE A 39 3.73 1.40 -11.24
N THR A 40 4.60 1.96 -10.41
CA THR A 40 4.31 2.24 -9.01
C THR A 40 3.14 3.20 -8.84
N ALA A 41 3.06 4.25 -9.65
CA ALA A 41 1.97 5.23 -9.60
C ALA A 41 0.62 4.56 -9.91
N LEU A 42 0.57 3.72 -10.96
CA LEU A 42 -0.62 2.95 -11.29
C LEU A 42 -0.99 1.96 -10.17
N ALA A 43 0.00 1.28 -9.59
CA ALA A 43 -0.21 0.37 -8.46
C ALA A 43 -0.80 1.10 -7.26
N LEU A 44 -0.28 2.29 -6.92
CA LEU A 44 -0.75 3.14 -5.84
C LEU A 44 -2.18 3.62 -6.05
N LEU A 45 -2.56 4.00 -7.27
CA LEU A 45 -3.93 4.39 -7.59
C LEU A 45 -4.91 3.23 -7.40
N ALA A 46 -4.57 2.05 -7.92
CA ALA A 46 -5.37 0.85 -7.72
C ALA A 46 -5.47 0.47 -6.23
N HIS A 47 -4.35 0.57 -5.50
CA HIS A 47 -4.28 0.30 -4.07
C HIS A 47 -5.17 1.29 -3.29
N LEU A 48 -5.10 2.58 -3.57
CA LEU A 48 -5.96 3.60 -2.94
C LEU A 48 -7.44 3.28 -3.14
N ILE A 49 -7.85 2.96 -4.38
CA ILE A 49 -9.24 2.60 -4.69
C ILE A 49 -9.64 1.33 -3.92
N ALA A 50 -8.77 0.32 -3.86
CA ALA A 50 -9.01 -0.89 -3.09
C ALA A 50 -9.18 -0.59 -1.58
N THR A 51 -8.30 0.23 -1.01
CA THR A 51 -8.34 0.62 0.41
C THR A 51 -9.63 1.35 0.76
N LEU A 52 -10.04 2.34 -0.03
CA LEU A 52 -11.31 3.06 0.19
C LEU A 52 -12.49 2.09 0.17
N ASN A 53 -12.50 1.18 -0.80
CA ASN A 53 -13.53 0.15 -0.93
C ASN A 53 -13.53 -0.89 0.21
N PHE A 54 -12.35 -1.21 0.78
CA PHE A 54 -12.26 -2.10 1.92
C PHE A 54 -12.73 -1.43 3.21
N LEU A 55 -12.35 -0.17 3.43
CA LEU A 55 -12.66 0.56 4.66
C LEU A 55 -14.13 0.98 4.73
N MET A 56 -14.76 1.32 3.59
CA MET A 56 -16.16 1.75 3.58
C MET A 56 -17.11 0.56 3.64
N ALA A 57 -17.72 0.33 4.81
CA ALA A 57 -18.81 -0.62 5.00
C ALA A 57 -20.16 0.12 5.22
N PRO A 58 -21.31 -0.54 4.99
CA PRO A 58 -22.62 0.08 5.19
C PRO A 58 -22.85 0.61 6.62
N GLU A 59 -22.20 -0.02 7.60
CA GLU A 59 -22.36 0.22 9.04
C GLU A 59 -21.35 1.24 9.59
N GLY A 60 -20.43 1.75 8.76
CA GLY A 60 -19.31 2.59 9.18
C GLY A 60 -17.97 2.10 8.65
N LEU A 61 -16.87 2.52 9.28
CA LEU A 61 -15.53 2.20 8.79
C LEU A 61 -15.07 0.82 9.30
N ASP A 62 -14.80 -0.11 8.39
CA ASP A 62 -14.29 -1.44 8.74
C ASP A 62 -12.78 -1.38 8.99
N LEU A 63 -12.43 -1.26 10.27
CA LEU A 63 -11.07 -1.26 10.79
C LEU A 63 -10.57 -2.67 11.16
N SER A 64 -11.04 -3.72 10.47
CA SER A 64 -10.46 -5.06 10.59
C SER A 64 -8.94 -5.02 10.39
N LEU A 65 -8.21 -5.83 11.16
CA LEU A 65 -6.75 -5.83 11.20
C LEU A 65 -6.10 -5.89 9.82
N LEU A 66 -6.61 -6.74 8.92
CA LEU A 66 -6.10 -6.85 7.55
C LEU A 66 -6.29 -5.55 6.73
N LYS A 67 -7.42 -4.86 6.92
CA LYS A 67 -7.72 -3.59 6.25
C LYS A 67 -6.84 -2.46 6.77
N ILE A 68 -6.52 -2.48 8.07
CA ILE A 68 -5.52 -1.59 8.67
C ILE A 68 -4.15 -1.84 8.06
N PHE A 69 -3.72 -3.09 7.89
CA PHE A 69 -2.44 -3.38 7.23
C PHE A 69 -2.39 -2.92 5.77
N VAL A 70 -3.50 -3.07 5.04
CA VAL A 70 -3.65 -2.50 3.69
C VAL A 70 -3.48 -0.97 3.71
N LEU A 71 -4.11 -0.27 4.67
CA LEU A 71 -3.97 1.18 4.83
C LEU A 71 -2.53 1.60 5.17
N ILE A 72 -1.88 0.92 6.12
CA ILE A 72 -0.48 1.19 6.50
C ILE A 72 0.44 1.00 5.30
N SER A 73 0.26 -0.10 4.57
CA SER A 73 1.05 -0.40 3.37
C SER A 73 0.87 0.68 2.30
N LEU A 74 -0.36 1.11 2.04
CA LEU A 74 -0.65 2.22 1.13
C LEU A 74 0.07 3.51 1.56
N ALA A 75 -0.06 3.87 2.85
CA ALA A 75 0.54 5.09 3.40
C ALA A 75 2.07 5.08 3.23
N ILE A 76 2.72 4.00 3.63
CA ILE A 76 4.17 3.84 3.49
C ILE A 76 4.60 3.97 2.01
N ASN A 77 3.91 3.28 1.10
CA ASN A 77 4.27 3.38 -0.33
C ASN A 77 4.06 4.77 -0.91
N LEU A 78 3.00 5.49 -0.49
CA LEU A 78 2.76 6.88 -0.90
C LEU A 78 3.88 7.81 -0.44
N ILE A 79 4.31 7.66 0.82
CA ILE A 79 5.40 8.46 1.39
C ILE A 79 6.70 8.18 0.66
N VAL A 80 7.03 6.90 0.46
CA VAL A 80 8.24 6.49 -0.26
C VAL A 80 8.19 6.97 -1.71
N PHE A 81 7.04 6.91 -2.37
CA PHE A 81 6.84 7.42 -3.72
C PHE A 81 7.02 8.95 -3.80
N ALA A 82 6.43 9.69 -2.87
CA ALA A 82 6.50 11.15 -2.79
C ALA A 82 7.87 11.67 -2.35
N SER A 83 8.67 10.87 -1.64
CA SER A 83 9.97 11.29 -1.12
C SER A 83 10.98 11.70 -2.20
N GLY A 84 10.84 11.20 -3.43
CA GLY A 84 11.76 11.48 -4.53
C GLY A 84 13.19 10.96 -4.31
N LEU A 85 13.44 10.17 -3.25
CA LEU A 85 14.76 9.66 -2.87
C LEU A 85 15.15 8.44 -3.72
N THR A 86 15.42 8.68 -5.00
CA THR A 86 15.55 7.63 -6.04
C THR A 86 16.43 6.45 -5.62
N LYS A 87 17.62 6.66 -5.05
CA LYS A 87 18.51 5.55 -4.66
C LYS A 87 17.97 4.66 -3.54
N ILE A 88 17.39 5.24 -2.48
CA ILE A 88 16.88 4.47 -1.32
C ILE A 88 15.50 3.89 -1.65
N GLN A 89 14.69 4.65 -2.39
CA GLN A 89 13.34 4.30 -2.82
C GLN A 89 13.29 2.98 -3.59
N HIS A 90 14.24 2.73 -4.50
CA HIS A 90 14.26 1.50 -5.30
C HIS A 90 14.55 0.25 -4.45
N THR A 91 15.46 0.34 -3.48
CA THR A 91 15.73 -0.76 -2.54
C THR A 91 14.51 -1.03 -1.65
N LEU A 92 13.83 0.02 -1.19
CA LEU A 92 12.60 -0.14 -0.39
C LEU A 92 11.50 -0.85 -1.18
N TYR A 93 11.37 -0.61 -2.49
CA TYR A 93 10.37 -1.30 -3.31
C TYR A 93 10.54 -2.82 -3.40
N LEU A 94 11.76 -3.37 -3.22
CA LEU A 94 11.95 -4.82 -3.12
C LEU A 94 11.20 -5.44 -1.95
N ILE A 95 11.06 -4.68 -0.86
CA ILE A 95 10.42 -5.14 0.37
C ILE A 95 8.95 -4.70 0.39
N LEU A 96 8.66 -3.46 0.00
CA LEU A 96 7.32 -2.90 0.10
C LEU A 96 6.36 -3.53 -0.90
N PHE A 97 6.77 -3.82 -2.13
CA PHE A 97 5.87 -4.41 -3.14
C PHE A 97 5.33 -5.79 -2.74
N PRO A 98 6.15 -6.76 -2.28
CA PRO A 98 5.61 -8.05 -1.84
C PRO A 98 4.75 -7.93 -0.58
N ILE A 99 5.10 -7.05 0.37
CA ILE A 99 4.27 -6.81 1.56
C ILE A 99 2.90 -6.24 1.16
N SER A 100 2.87 -5.25 0.26
CA SER A 100 1.63 -4.64 -0.24
C SER A 100 0.77 -5.67 -0.97
N SER A 101 1.41 -6.50 -1.80
CA SER A 101 0.72 -7.56 -2.54
C SER A 101 0.12 -8.61 -1.60
N ALA A 102 0.88 -9.06 -0.60
CA ALA A 102 0.41 -10.05 0.37
C ALA A 102 -0.76 -9.51 1.20
N THR A 103 -0.64 -8.29 1.73
CA THR A 103 -1.69 -7.67 2.55
C THR A 103 -2.97 -7.43 1.74
N LEU A 104 -2.87 -6.94 0.49
CA LEU A 104 -4.01 -6.81 -0.42
C LEU A 104 -4.68 -8.15 -0.73
N LEU A 105 -3.89 -9.19 -1.05
CA LEU A 105 -4.43 -10.53 -1.32
C LEU A 105 -5.15 -11.09 -0.10
N MET A 106 -4.54 -10.98 1.09
CA MET A 106 -5.15 -11.44 2.33
C MET A 106 -6.46 -10.69 2.62
N ALA A 107 -6.49 -9.37 2.52
CA ALA A 107 -7.70 -8.57 2.73
C ALA A 107 -8.80 -8.83 1.68
N THR A 108 -8.42 -9.32 0.51
CA THR A 108 -9.35 -9.68 -0.58
C THR A 108 -10.00 -11.05 -0.37
N ILE A 109 -9.24 -12.02 0.15
CA ILE A 109 -9.67 -13.42 0.25
C ILE A 109 -10.28 -13.72 1.63
N ILE A 110 -9.74 -13.12 2.68
CA ILE A 110 -10.14 -13.39 4.06
C ILE A 110 -11.31 -12.47 4.42
N PRO A 111 -12.47 -13.04 4.82
CA PRO A 111 -13.60 -12.24 5.29
C PRO A 111 -13.22 -11.37 6.49
N SER A 112 -13.87 -10.21 6.61
CA SER A 112 -13.71 -9.32 7.76
C SER A 112 -14.01 -10.07 9.06
N SER A 113 -13.06 -10.03 9.99
CA SER A 113 -13.16 -10.70 11.30
C SER A 113 -13.78 -9.82 12.39
N SER A 114 -14.02 -8.53 12.10
CA SER A 114 -14.54 -7.59 13.08
C SER A 114 -16.05 -7.75 13.26
N SER A 115 -16.49 -7.89 14.52
CA SER A 115 -17.79 -7.35 14.90
C SER A 115 -17.71 -5.84 14.69
N VAL A 116 -18.61 -5.26 13.89
CA VAL A 116 -18.61 -3.82 13.64
C VAL A 116 -18.64 -3.08 14.98
N LEU A 117 -17.51 -2.46 15.35
CA LEU A 117 -17.46 -1.53 16.47
C LEU A 117 -18.10 -0.23 15.98
N THR A 118 -19.23 0.13 16.57
CA THR A 118 -19.89 1.40 16.29
C THR A 118 -19.10 2.54 16.91
N LEU A 119 -18.13 3.06 16.17
CA LEU A 119 -17.30 4.19 16.57
C LEU A 119 -17.96 5.51 16.11
N SER A 120 -17.72 6.59 16.86
CA SER A 120 -18.07 7.92 16.36
C SER A 120 -17.14 8.30 15.22
N ALA A 121 -17.64 9.08 14.25
CA ALA A 121 -16.84 9.58 13.13
C ALA A 121 -15.57 10.32 13.59
N SER A 122 -15.62 10.99 14.76
CA SER A 122 -14.45 11.64 15.37
C SER A 122 -13.33 10.65 15.75
N MET A 123 -13.70 9.48 16.29
CA MET A 123 -12.74 8.43 16.65
C MET A 123 -12.17 7.74 15.40
N GLU A 124 -13.01 7.47 14.40
CA GLU A 124 -12.56 6.91 13.12
C GLU A 124 -11.50 7.81 12.47
N ALA A 125 -11.77 9.12 12.37
CA ALA A 125 -10.82 10.08 11.85
C ALA A 125 -9.53 10.12 12.69
N HIS A 126 -9.64 10.13 14.02
CA HIS A 126 -8.48 10.14 14.91
C HIS A 126 -7.57 8.91 14.70
N ILE A 127 -8.16 7.72 14.53
CA ILE A 127 -7.42 6.48 14.26
C ILE A 127 -6.73 6.55 12.89
N LEU A 128 -7.44 6.97 11.84
CA LEU A 128 -6.87 7.09 10.50
C LEU A 128 -5.68 8.06 10.48
N PHE A 129 -5.84 9.25 11.06
CA PHE A 129 -4.76 10.24 11.15
C PHE A 129 -3.58 9.74 11.98
N SER A 130 -3.84 9.01 13.07
CA SER A 130 -2.77 8.40 13.88
C SER A 130 -1.96 7.37 13.08
N ILE A 131 -2.65 6.48 12.33
CA ILE A 131 -1.99 5.48 11.47
C ILE A 131 -1.12 6.16 10.41
N LEU A 132 -1.63 7.22 9.77
CA LEU A 132 -0.88 7.99 8.77
C LEU A 132 0.34 8.67 9.41
N ALA A 133 0.17 9.29 10.58
CA ALA A 133 1.25 9.97 11.32
C ALA A 133 2.35 9.01 11.76
N TYR A 134 2.01 7.84 12.32
CA TYR A 134 2.99 6.83 12.71
C TYR A 134 3.71 6.23 11.49
N SER A 135 3.02 6.04 10.36
CA SER A 135 3.64 5.59 9.10
C SER A 135 4.66 6.61 8.57
N LEU A 136 4.32 7.91 8.64
CA LEU A 136 5.23 9.01 8.32
C LEU A 136 6.46 9.01 9.23
N LEU A 137 6.26 8.90 10.55
CA LEU A 137 7.35 8.84 11.52
C LEU A 137 8.26 7.63 11.29
N ALA A 138 7.72 6.45 11.00
CA ALA A 138 8.51 5.25 10.74
C ALA A 138 9.44 5.42 9.53
N ILE A 139 8.93 6.02 8.45
CA ILE A 139 9.75 6.28 7.25
C ILE A 139 10.75 7.42 7.49
N ALA A 140 10.37 8.47 8.21
CA ALA A 140 11.30 9.54 8.58
C ALA A 140 12.45 9.02 9.46
N ALA A 141 12.16 8.12 10.41
CA ALA A 141 13.17 7.47 11.24
C ALA A 141 14.10 6.58 10.41
N LEU A 142 13.56 5.81 9.46
CA LEU A 142 14.36 5.00 8.54
C LEU A 142 15.27 5.86 7.65
N GLN A 143 14.82 7.05 7.27
CA GLN A 143 15.62 8.02 6.50
C GLN A 143 16.72 8.71 7.32
N ALA A 144 16.60 8.72 8.65
CA ALA A 144 17.55 9.35 9.56
C ALA A 144 18.71 8.43 9.98
N LEU A 145 18.67 7.14 9.60
CA LEU A 145 19.71 6.14 9.85
C LEU A 145 20.71 6.09 8.69
#